data_AF-Q4KD34-F1
#
_entry.id   AF-Q4KD34-F1
#
_cell.length_a   1.000
_cell.length_b   1.000
_cell.length_c   1.000
_cell.angle_alpha   90.00
_cell.angle_beta   90.00
_cell.angle_gamma   90.00
#
_symmetry.space_group_name_H-M   'P 1'
#
loop_
_entity.id
_entity.type
_entity.pdbx_description
1 polymer ?
#
loop_
_entity_poly.entity_id
_entity_poly.type
_entity_poly.pdbx_seq_one_letter_code
_entity_poly.pdbx_strand_id
1 'polypeptide(L)'
;MKQNILLVSVCAALLQACTPASTTPEGSSSMPASTASVSAQPALSAYYWQLVAARDAAGKPVAALDKGIERQLRLTFAGQNLSISGGCNRQFGGFQHENGVLKVQPLAATLMACEPKLMALDAQIANLLKGDLRTTFGGDQSTPTLQLATQDGTLLTFEGQPTPETRYGSQGQTRFLEVAAKTVKCSHPLIPDFQCLQVRERRYDDAGLQLPTQDTWHPLYQPIEGYEHQDGVRNVLRVKQYEWKNAPADAPSSVYVLDMVVEQDASAAH
;
A
#
# COMPACT_ATOMS: atom_id res chain seq x y z
N MET A 1 -44.04 -48.61 -33.43
CA MET A 1 -44.50 -47.22 -33.23
C MET A 1 -45.79 -47.25 -32.39
N LYS A 2 -45.87 -46.37 -31.39
CA LYS A 2 -47.00 -46.06 -30.47
C LYS A 2 -47.50 -47.14 -29.47
N GLN A 3 -47.24 -46.81 -28.19
CA GLN A 3 -48.05 -46.90 -26.95
C GLN A 3 -48.98 -48.09 -26.65
N ASN A 4 -48.88 -48.59 -25.41
CA ASN A 4 -49.93 -49.03 -24.47
C ASN A 4 -49.25 -49.63 -23.19
N ILE A 5 -49.78 -49.67 -21.96
CA ILE A 5 -50.77 -48.94 -21.15
C ILE A 5 -50.77 -49.64 -19.75
N LEU A 6 -50.86 -48.86 -18.66
CA LEU A 6 -51.47 -49.05 -17.31
C LEU A 6 -51.47 -50.41 -16.54
N LEU A 7 -51.30 -50.35 -15.20
CA LEU A 7 -52.34 -50.46 -14.12
C LEU A 7 -51.65 -50.66 -12.73
N VAL A 8 -51.77 -49.76 -11.74
CA VAL A 8 -52.83 -49.56 -10.70
C VAL A 8 -52.84 -50.62 -9.58
N SER A 9 -52.69 -50.20 -8.31
CA SER A 9 -53.63 -50.55 -7.22
C SER A 9 -53.48 -49.67 -5.96
N VAL A 10 -54.61 -49.43 -5.30
CA VAL A 10 -54.91 -48.52 -4.17
C VAL A 10 -55.50 -49.36 -3.02
N CYS A 11 -55.21 -49.00 -1.75
CA CYS A 11 -56.00 -49.28 -0.52
C CYS A 11 -55.48 -48.31 0.58
N ALA A 12 -56.22 -47.32 1.14
CA ALA A 12 -57.36 -47.37 2.09
C ALA A 12 -57.06 -48.23 3.35
N ALA A 13 -57.32 -47.87 4.61
CA ALA A 13 -57.76 -46.68 5.35
C ALA A 13 -57.69 -47.00 6.88
N LEU A 14 -57.92 -45.98 7.74
CA LEU A 14 -58.50 -46.02 9.10
C LEU A 14 -57.63 -45.81 10.37
N LEU A 15 -58.28 -45.05 11.28
CA LEU A 15 -57.97 -44.43 12.56
C LEU A 15 -57.33 -45.31 13.66
N GLN A 16 -56.56 -44.69 14.58
CA GLN A 16 -56.91 -44.55 16.01
C GLN A 16 -55.85 -43.75 16.83
N ALA A 17 -56.33 -43.13 17.91
CA ALA A 17 -55.63 -42.24 18.84
C ALA A 17 -54.84 -43.00 19.94
N CYS A 18 -53.84 -42.34 20.55
CA CYS A 18 -53.60 -42.33 22.00
C CYS A 18 -52.34 -41.50 22.35
N THR A 19 -52.49 -40.55 23.28
CA THR A 19 -51.39 -39.95 24.05
C THR A 19 -50.99 -40.87 25.21
N PRO A 20 -49.70 -40.91 25.57
CA PRO A 20 -49.36 -40.62 26.96
C PRO A 20 -48.14 -39.70 27.11
N ALA A 21 -48.05 -39.15 28.32
CA ALA A 21 -47.09 -38.15 28.77
C ALA A 21 -45.72 -38.72 29.19
N SER A 22 -44.72 -37.83 29.14
CA SER A 22 -43.52 -37.72 29.99
C SER A 22 -42.49 -38.86 30.02
N THR A 23 -41.28 -38.62 29.48
CA THR A 23 -40.02 -38.55 30.26
C THR A 23 -38.82 -38.18 29.38
N THR A 24 -38.00 -37.23 29.84
CA THR A 24 -36.68 -36.83 29.33
C THR A 24 -35.65 -37.96 29.55
N PRO A 25 -34.60 -38.07 28.71
CA PRO A 25 -33.31 -37.54 29.18
C PRO A 25 -32.42 -36.89 28.10
N GLU A 26 -31.66 -35.89 28.57
CA GLU A 26 -30.32 -35.48 28.14
C GLU A 26 -30.13 -35.05 26.67
N GLY A 27 -30.47 -33.77 26.44
CA GLY A 27 -29.91 -32.99 25.34
C GLY A 27 -28.40 -32.83 25.49
N SER A 28 -27.68 -33.54 24.63
CA SER A 28 -26.27 -33.32 24.34
C SER A 28 -26.09 -31.86 23.92
N SER A 29 -25.43 -31.07 24.77
CA SER A 29 -25.10 -29.68 24.48
C SER A 29 -24.04 -29.62 23.39
N SER A 30 -24.48 -29.47 22.14
CA SER A 30 -23.64 -29.02 21.05
C SER A 30 -23.31 -27.54 21.26
N MET A 31 -22.15 -27.26 21.84
CA MET A 31 -21.61 -25.90 21.80
C MET A 31 -21.40 -25.49 20.34
N PRO A 32 -21.82 -24.27 19.93
CA PRO A 32 -21.39 -23.72 18.67
C PRO A 32 -19.88 -23.46 18.74
N ALA A 33 -19.13 -24.11 17.86
CA ALA A 33 -17.74 -23.76 17.63
C ALA A 33 -17.69 -22.28 17.19
N SER A 34 -17.13 -21.42 18.03
CA SER A 34 -16.74 -20.08 17.63
C SER A 34 -15.70 -20.22 16.53
N THR A 35 -16.12 -20.01 15.29
CA THR A 35 -15.21 -19.66 14.21
C THR A 35 -14.58 -18.32 14.58
N ALA A 36 -13.43 -18.39 15.26
CA ALA A 36 -12.55 -17.25 15.39
C ALA A 36 -12.30 -16.72 13.98
N SER A 37 -12.76 -15.49 13.73
CA SER A 37 -12.50 -14.80 12.48
C SER A 37 -10.98 -14.64 12.39
N VAL A 38 -10.33 -15.44 11.54
CA VAL A 38 -8.94 -15.17 11.16
C VAL A 38 -8.98 -13.84 10.44
N SER A 39 -8.65 -12.76 11.15
CA SER A 39 -8.47 -11.46 10.54
C SER A 39 -7.45 -11.63 9.41
N ALA A 40 -7.89 -11.37 8.17
CA ALA A 40 -6.99 -11.37 7.03
C ALA A 40 -5.84 -10.40 7.34
N GLN A 41 -4.61 -10.91 7.35
CA GLN A 41 -3.44 -10.08 7.62
C GLN A 41 -3.35 -8.99 6.55
N PRO A 42 -3.00 -7.74 6.93
CA PRO A 42 -2.78 -6.71 5.94
C PRO A 42 -1.66 -7.14 4.99
N ALA A 43 -1.86 -6.94 3.69
CA ALA A 43 -0.81 -7.18 2.71
C ALA A 43 0.37 -6.24 3.01
N LEU A 44 1.60 -6.75 2.93
CA LEU A 44 2.81 -5.94 3.13
C LEU A 44 2.86 -4.70 2.22
N SER A 45 2.33 -4.81 1.01
CA SER A 45 2.27 -3.71 0.03
C SER A 45 1.21 -2.66 0.32
N ALA A 46 0.32 -2.89 1.28
CA ALA A 46 -0.71 -1.93 1.65
C ALA A 46 -0.14 -0.71 2.41
N TYR A 47 1.10 -0.81 2.90
CA TYR A 47 1.71 0.22 3.75
C TYR A 47 3.17 0.47 3.38
N TYR A 48 3.61 1.70 3.61
CA TYR A 48 5.02 2.04 3.80
C TYR A 48 5.39 1.78 5.26
N TRP A 49 6.29 0.84 5.51
CA TRP A 49 6.67 0.42 6.86
C TRP A 49 7.88 1.20 7.36
N GLN A 50 7.69 2.06 8.36
CA GLN A 50 8.72 2.91 8.92
C GLN A 50 9.27 2.33 10.22
N LEU A 51 10.58 2.25 10.34
CA LEU A 51 11.24 1.69 11.51
C LEU A 51 11.05 2.62 12.71
N VAL A 52 10.48 2.09 13.79
CA VAL A 52 10.27 2.84 15.04
C VAL A 52 11.04 2.26 16.21
N ALA A 53 11.43 0.98 16.16
CA ALA A 53 12.28 0.36 17.17
C ALA A 53 13.06 -0.83 16.63
N ALA A 54 14.25 -1.07 17.20
CA ALA A 54 15.04 -2.27 17.00
C ALA A 54 15.57 -2.76 18.35
N ARG A 55 15.32 -4.02 18.69
CA ARG A 55 15.71 -4.63 19.97
C ARG A 55 16.47 -5.93 19.71
N ASP A 56 17.63 -6.12 20.33
CA ASP A 56 18.35 -7.39 20.25
C ASP A 56 17.62 -8.51 21.02
N ALA A 57 18.16 -9.73 21.00
CA ALA A 57 17.60 -10.87 21.72
C ALA A 57 17.52 -10.68 23.24
N ALA A 58 18.30 -9.75 23.81
CA ALA A 58 18.26 -9.39 25.22
C ALA A 58 17.30 -8.21 25.51
N GLY A 59 16.59 -7.71 24.49
CA GLY A 59 15.68 -6.56 24.60
C GLY A 59 16.37 -5.19 24.63
N LYS A 60 17.68 -5.13 24.38
CA LYS A 60 18.41 -3.86 24.35
C LYS A 60 18.28 -3.17 22.98
N PRO A 61 18.28 -1.84 22.91
CA PRO A 61 18.28 -1.13 21.63
C PRO A 61 19.48 -1.52 20.77
N VAL A 62 19.25 -1.72 19.48
CA VAL A 62 20.33 -1.94 18.51
C VAL A 62 20.86 -0.57 18.06
N ALA A 63 21.93 -0.08 18.69
CA ALA A 63 22.43 1.29 18.49
C ALA A 63 22.72 1.67 17.02
N ALA A 64 23.12 0.70 16.18
CA ALA A 64 23.35 0.94 14.75
C ALA A 64 22.07 1.34 13.98
N LEU A 65 20.88 1.06 14.53
CA LEU A 65 19.58 1.35 13.92
C LEU A 65 18.99 2.69 14.39
N ASP A 66 19.56 3.32 15.42
CA ASP A 66 19.07 4.60 15.95
C ASP A 66 19.02 5.66 14.85
N LYS A 67 20.06 5.72 14.01
CA LYS A 67 20.08 6.65 12.88
C LYS A 67 19.02 6.33 11.82
N GLY A 68 18.66 5.06 11.68
CA GLY A 68 17.55 4.62 10.82
C GLY A 68 16.21 5.11 11.35
N ILE A 69 15.98 5.06 12.66
CA ILE A 69 14.78 5.58 13.30
C ILE A 69 14.68 7.10 13.12
N GLU A 70 15.76 7.84 13.41
CA GLU A 70 15.83 9.31 13.21
C GLU A 70 15.51 9.73 11.77
N ARG A 71 15.96 8.94 10.79
CA ARG A 71 15.78 9.21 9.36
C ARG A 71 14.54 8.54 8.77
N GLN A 72 13.68 7.95 9.59
CA GLN A 72 12.46 7.26 9.17
C GLN A 72 12.75 6.19 8.10
N LEU A 73 13.70 5.30 8.39
CA LEU A 73 14.03 4.16 7.55
C LEU A 73 12.75 3.43 7.17
N ARG A 74 12.59 3.16 5.87
CA ARG A 74 11.33 2.69 5.30
C ARG A 74 11.53 1.47 4.43
N LEU A 75 10.71 0.44 4.67
CA LEU A 75 10.49 -0.69 3.78
C LEU A 75 9.28 -0.40 2.90
N THR A 76 9.41 -0.66 1.60
CA THR A 76 8.32 -0.55 0.62
C THR A 76 8.25 -1.83 -0.19
N PHE A 77 7.06 -2.42 -0.24
CA PHE A 77 6.79 -3.65 -0.98
C PHE A 77 5.90 -3.34 -2.18
N ALA A 78 6.32 -3.75 -3.38
CA ALA A 78 5.55 -3.56 -4.60
C ALA A 78 5.74 -4.76 -5.53
N GLY A 79 4.65 -5.46 -5.86
CA GLY A 79 4.73 -6.76 -6.53
C GLY A 79 5.59 -7.73 -5.71
N GLN A 80 6.69 -8.22 -6.28
CA GLN A 80 7.65 -9.09 -5.62
C GLN A 80 8.94 -8.37 -5.19
N ASN A 81 8.97 -7.04 -5.26
CA ASN A 81 10.14 -6.24 -4.95
C ASN A 81 10.01 -5.58 -3.58
N LEU A 82 11.09 -5.67 -2.80
CA LEU A 82 11.35 -4.91 -1.59
C LEU A 82 12.32 -3.77 -1.93
N SER A 83 12.00 -2.57 -1.47
CA SER A 83 12.92 -1.43 -1.48
C SER A 83 13.07 -0.85 -0.07
N ILE A 84 14.29 -0.47 0.27
CA ILE A 84 14.69 0.06 1.57
C ILE A 84 15.33 1.42 1.36
N SER A 85 14.85 2.40 2.13
CA SER A 85 15.33 3.79 2.10
C SER A 85 15.55 4.33 3.51
N GLY A 86 16.20 5.49 3.63
CA GLY A 86 16.57 6.12 4.91
C GLY A 86 18.02 5.87 5.35
N GLY A 87 18.74 5.00 4.65
CA GLY A 87 20.18 4.77 4.79
C GLY A 87 21.07 5.77 4.04
N CYS A 88 22.33 5.41 3.82
CA CYS A 88 23.18 6.11 2.83
C CYS A 88 22.75 5.70 1.42
N ASN A 89 22.62 4.40 1.19
CA ASN A 89 22.25 3.80 -0.08
C ASN A 89 20.80 3.32 -0.07
N ARG A 90 20.17 3.39 -1.25
CA ARG A 90 18.91 2.69 -1.47
C ARG A 90 19.23 1.22 -1.69
N GLN A 91 18.62 0.34 -0.89
CA GLN A 91 18.73 -1.11 -1.08
C GLN A 91 17.45 -1.67 -1.70
N PHE A 92 17.59 -2.75 -2.46
CA PHE A 92 16.47 -3.37 -3.16
C PHE A 92 16.75 -4.84 -3.46
N GLY A 93 15.69 -5.64 -3.50
CA GLY A 93 15.76 -7.06 -3.84
C GLY A 93 14.38 -7.69 -3.90
N GLY A 94 14.32 -8.97 -4.24
CA GLY A 94 13.07 -9.73 -4.24
C GLY A 94 12.64 -10.11 -2.82
N PHE A 95 11.35 -10.38 -2.65
CA PHE A 95 10.83 -10.99 -1.42
C PHE A 95 9.73 -12.03 -1.71
N GLN A 96 9.52 -12.92 -0.74
CA GLN A 96 8.36 -13.81 -0.67
C GLN A 96 7.79 -13.73 0.74
N HIS A 97 6.46 -13.68 0.88
CA HIS A 97 5.79 -13.67 2.19
C HIS A 97 4.70 -14.73 2.20
N GLU A 98 4.93 -15.79 2.97
CA GLU A 98 4.03 -16.95 3.05
C GLU A 98 4.04 -17.47 4.48
N ASN A 99 2.88 -17.90 4.98
CA ASN A 99 2.73 -18.53 6.29
C ASN A 99 3.36 -17.73 7.45
N GLY A 100 3.28 -16.40 7.39
CA GLY A 100 3.83 -15.51 8.40
C GLY A 100 5.36 -15.37 8.36
N VAL A 101 6.03 -15.86 7.32
CA VAL A 101 7.48 -15.73 7.13
C VAL A 101 7.76 -14.85 5.92
N LEU A 102 8.54 -13.80 6.11
CA LEU A 102 9.08 -12.94 5.06
C LEU A 102 10.49 -13.41 4.71
N LYS A 103 10.66 -13.93 3.50
CA LYS A 103 11.95 -14.32 2.96
C LYS A 103 12.46 -13.23 2.03
N VAL A 104 13.59 -12.62 2.39
CA VAL A 104 14.24 -11.57 1.60
C VAL A 104 15.35 -12.19 0.76
N GLN A 105 15.30 -11.94 -0.56
CA GLN A 105 16.37 -12.36 -1.47
C GLN A 105 17.60 -11.45 -1.31
N PRO A 106 18.78 -11.85 -1.81
CA PRO A 106 19.97 -11.01 -1.75
C PRO A 106 19.69 -9.57 -2.21
N LEU A 107 20.06 -8.60 -1.37
CA LEU A 107 19.85 -7.19 -1.63
C LEU A 107 21.00 -6.63 -2.47
N ALA A 108 20.64 -5.86 -3.49
CA ALA A 108 21.55 -4.94 -4.16
C ALA A 108 21.39 -3.53 -3.56
N ALA A 109 22.38 -2.68 -3.77
CA ALA A 109 22.35 -1.30 -3.29
C ALA A 109 22.99 -0.34 -4.30
N THR A 110 22.63 0.94 -4.20
CA THR A 110 23.41 2.01 -4.83
C THR A 110 24.82 2.11 -4.19
N LEU A 111 25.71 2.90 -4.80
CA LEU A 111 27.11 3.05 -4.37
C LEU A 111 27.47 4.51 -4.05
N MET A 112 26.63 5.19 -3.26
CA MET A 112 26.95 6.48 -2.68
C MET A 112 27.88 6.32 -1.48
N ALA A 113 28.80 7.26 -1.33
CA ALA A 113 29.62 7.39 -0.13
C ALA A 113 28.99 8.44 0.80
N CYS A 114 28.78 8.08 2.06
CA CYS A 114 28.29 8.98 3.10
C CYS A 114 29.18 8.89 4.34
N GLU A 115 28.80 9.58 5.42
CA GLU A 115 29.46 9.42 6.71
C GLU A 115 29.45 7.95 7.18
N PRO A 116 30.50 7.50 7.92
CA PRO A 116 30.66 6.10 8.31
C PRO A 116 29.45 5.50 9.04
N LYS A 117 28.74 6.31 9.84
CA LYS A 117 27.55 5.85 10.59
C LYS A 117 26.42 5.41 9.66
N LEU A 118 26.20 6.10 8.55
CA LEU A 118 25.15 5.73 7.58
C LEU A 118 25.54 4.50 6.76
N MET A 119 26.82 4.33 6.46
CA MET A 119 27.32 3.11 5.83
C MET A 119 27.22 1.89 6.76
N ALA A 120 27.48 2.08 8.06
CA ALA A 120 27.29 1.05 9.07
C ALA A 120 25.81 0.68 9.23
N LEU A 121 24.91 1.67 9.22
CA LEU A 121 23.47 1.46 9.18
C LEU A 121 23.07 0.60 7.96
N ASP A 122 23.52 0.96 6.76
CA ASP A 122 23.24 0.18 5.53
C ASP A 122 23.65 -1.29 5.69
N ALA A 123 24.87 -1.54 6.16
CA ALA A 123 25.39 -2.90 6.36
C ALA A 123 24.59 -3.66 7.42
N GLN A 124 24.23 -3.00 8.53
CA GLN A 124 23.44 -3.61 9.59
C GLN A 124 22.04 -4.02 9.11
N ILE A 125 21.37 -3.17 8.31
CA ILE A 125 20.05 -3.48 7.74
C ILE A 125 20.14 -4.68 6.81
N ALA A 126 21.13 -4.69 5.91
CA ALA A 126 21.33 -5.79 4.96
C ALA A 126 21.57 -7.13 5.69
N ASN A 127 22.30 -7.09 6.81
CA ASN A 127 22.54 -8.26 7.64
C ASN A 127 21.28 -8.72 8.39
N LEU A 128 20.55 -7.80 9.02
CA LEU A 128 19.36 -8.14 9.80
C LEU A 128 18.22 -8.68 8.93
N LEU A 129 18.05 -8.14 7.73
CA LEU A 129 17.00 -8.58 6.81
C LEU A 129 17.38 -9.82 6.01
N LYS A 130 18.58 -10.38 6.21
CA LYS A 130 19.01 -11.57 5.48
C LYS A 130 18.25 -12.80 5.94
N GLY A 131 17.71 -13.54 4.96
CA GLY A 131 17.08 -14.84 5.20
C GLY A 131 15.61 -14.72 5.58
N ASP A 132 15.18 -15.62 6.46
CA ASP A 132 13.77 -15.78 6.83
C ASP A 132 13.47 -14.98 8.10
N LEU A 133 12.49 -14.08 8.00
CA LEU A 133 12.02 -13.20 9.08
C LEU A 133 10.62 -13.62 9.49
N ARG A 134 10.40 -13.87 10.78
CA ARG A 134 9.04 -14.10 11.28
C ARG A 134 8.30 -12.77 11.35
N THR A 135 7.14 -12.73 10.72
CA THR A 135 6.29 -11.55 10.66
C THR A 135 5.20 -11.63 11.72
N THR A 136 4.91 -10.52 12.37
CA THR A 136 3.73 -10.37 13.23
C THR A 136 3.11 -9.01 12.95
N PHE A 137 1.84 -9.02 12.55
CA PHE A 137 1.07 -7.81 12.37
C PHE A 137 0.29 -7.49 13.63
N GLY A 138 0.14 -6.20 13.92
CA GLY A 138 -0.62 -5.68 15.06
C GLY A 138 -1.09 -4.27 14.79
N GLY A 139 -1.46 -3.56 15.85
CA GLY A 139 -2.06 -2.22 15.75
C GLY A 139 -3.50 -2.26 15.26
N ASP A 140 -4.02 -1.08 14.93
CA ASP A 140 -5.35 -0.90 14.34
C ASP A 140 -5.25 -0.45 12.87
N GLN A 141 -6.40 -0.19 12.22
CA GLN A 141 -6.44 0.24 10.82
C GLN A 141 -5.78 1.60 10.59
N SER A 142 -5.73 2.47 11.61
CA SER A 142 -5.11 3.80 11.52
C SER A 142 -3.62 3.78 11.80
N THR A 143 -3.15 2.85 12.63
CA THR A 143 -1.76 2.73 13.08
C THR A 143 -1.30 1.27 13.07
N PRO A 144 -1.26 0.63 11.89
CA PRO A 144 -0.86 -0.76 11.80
C PRO A 144 0.63 -0.92 12.12
N THR A 145 0.99 -2.00 12.79
CA THR A 145 2.37 -2.31 13.13
C THR A 145 2.82 -3.61 12.48
N LEU A 146 4.06 -3.66 12.01
CA LEU A 146 4.73 -4.87 11.55
C LEU A 146 5.96 -5.13 12.41
N GLN A 147 6.05 -6.32 12.97
CA GLN A 147 7.24 -6.82 13.63
C GLN A 147 7.93 -7.86 12.75
N LEU A 148 9.25 -7.72 12.58
CA LEU A 148 10.12 -8.67 11.92
C LEU A 148 11.12 -9.22 12.94
N ALA A 149 10.99 -10.49 13.28
CA ALA A 149 11.96 -11.19 14.12
C ALA A 149 12.96 -11.96 13.25
N THR A 150 14.25 -11.67 13.43
CA THR A 150 15.37 -12.31 12.76
C THR A 150 15.70 -13.65 13.40
N GLN A 151 16.55 -14.44 12.74
CA GLN A 151 17.02 -15.72 13.28
C GLN A 151 17.90 -15.57 14.53
N ASP A 152 18.59 -14.44 14.68
CA ASP A 152 19.43 -14.14 15.85
C ASP A 152 18.62 -13.59 17.05
N GLY A 153 17.30 -13.49 16.92
CA GLY A 153 16.39 -13.01 17.97
C GLY A 153 16.23 -11.50 18.03
N THR A 154 16.85 -10.75 17.11
CA THR A 154 16.58 -9.31 16.95
C THR A 154 15.14 -9.08 16.47
N LEU A 155 14.46 -8.13 17.10
CA LEU A 155 13.11 -7.71 16.78
C LEU A 155 13.13 -6.29 16.21
N LEU A 156 12.71 -6.15 14.95
CA LEU A 156 12.47 -4.87 14.30
C LEU A 156 10.98 -4.55 14.35
N THR A 157 10.61 -3.36 14.82
CA THR A 157 9.22 -2.90 14.87
C THR A 157 9.05 -1.73 13.92
N PHE A 158 8.02 -1.82 13.09
CA PHE A 158 7.65 -0.83 12.10
C PHE A 158 6.22 -0.34 12.33
N GLU A 159 6.00 0.93 12.02
CA GLU A 159 4.68 1.55 11.91
C GLU A 159 4.33 1.72 10.42
N GLY A 160 3.10 1.36 10.05
CA GLY A 160 2.64 1.37 8.67
C GLY A 160 1.91 2.66 8.33
N GLN A 161 2.39 3.37 7.31
CA GLN A 161 1.63 4.46 6.68
C GLN A 161 0.92 3.93 5.43
N PRO A 162 -0.42 4.09 5.31
CA PRO A 162 -1.16 3.61 4.15
C PRO A 162 -0.59 4.15 2.82
N THR A 163 -0.38 3.27 1.84
CA THR A 163 -0.02 3.73 0.48
C THR A 163 -1.22 4.46 -0.17
N PRO A 164 -1.02 5.25 -1.23
CA PRO A 164 -2.13 5.81 -2.00
C PRO A 164 -3.16 4.75 -2.44
N GLU A 165 -2.73 3.55 -2.82
CA GLU A 165 -3.63 2.46 -3.22
C GLU A 165 -4.52 2.02 -2.06
N THR A 166 -3.98 1.94 -0.85
CA THR A 166 -4.74 1.64 0.36
C THR A 166 -5.66 2.79 0.74
N ARG A 167 -5.18 4.04 0.64
CA ARG A 167 -5.98 5.25 0.97
C ARG A 167 -7.18 5.43 0.04
N TYR A 168 -6.98 5.23 -1.27
CA TYR A 168 -7.99 5.53 -2.29
C TYR A 168 -8.65 4.28 -2.89
N GLY A 169 -8.23 3.07 -2.49
CA GLY A 169 -8.89 1.81 -2.82
C GLY A 169 -8.79 1.39 -4.29
N SER A 170 -7.77 1.85 -5.02
CA SER A 170 -7.51 1.45 -6.41
C SER A 170 -6.02 1.50 -6.74
N GLN A 171 -5.60 0.92 -7.87
CA GLN A 171 -4.20 0.98 -8.33
C GLN A 171 -3.78 2.36 -8.89
N GLY A 172 -4.73 3.30 -8.98
CA GLY A 172 -4.54 4.58 -9.64
C GLY A 172 -4.35 4.43 -11.15
N GLN A 173 -4.82 5.42 -11.89
CA GLN A 173 -4.59 5.48 -13.33
C GLN A 173 -3.31 6.27 -13.58
N THR A 174 -2.37 5.69 -14.32
CA THR A 174 -1.16 6.42 -14.71
C THR A 174 -1.55 7.53 -15.69
N ARG A 175 -1.05 8.73 -15.43
CA ARG A 175 -1.20 9.91 -16.28
C ARG A 175 0.15 10.62 -16.41
N PHE A 176 0.34 11.35 -17.50
CA PHE A 176 1.49 12.22 -17.66
C PHE A 176 1.02 13.66 -17.76
N LEU A 177 1.45 14.49 -16.82
CA LEU A 177 1.10 15.90 -16.77
C LEU A 177 2.35 16.71 -17.09
N GLU A 178 2.29 17.53 -18.14
CA GLU A 178 3.25 18.61 -18.31
C GLU A 178 2.81 19.77 -17.42
N VAL A 179 3.70 20.22 -16.55
CA VAL A 179 3.50 21.37 -15.65
C VAL A 179 4.34 22.52 -16.18
N ALA A 180 3.69 23.66 -16.47
CA ALA A 180 4.37 24.84 -16.99
C ALA A 180 5.35 25.42 -15.97
N ALA A 181 6.31 26.19 -16.48
CA ALA A 181 7.34 26.84 -15.65
C ALA A 181 6.79 27.92 -14.70
N LYS A 182 5.62 28.48 -14.98
CA LYS A 182 4.97 29.51 -14.17
C LYS A 182 3.58 29.04 -13.75
N THR A 183 3.24 29.35 -12.51
CA THR A 183 1.87 29.26 -12.02
C THR A 183 1.01 30.40 -12.54
N VAL A 184 -0.31 30.26 -12.39
CA VAL A 184 -1.27 31.32 -12.72
C VAL A 184 -2.15 31.63 -11.51
N LYS A 185 -2.60 32.87 -11.41
CA LYS A 185 -3.70 33.23 -10.52
C LYS A 185 -4.94 32.40 -10.85
N CYS A 186 -5.54 31.80 -9.83
CA CYS A 186 -6.76 31.03 -9.94
C CYS A 186 -7.67 31.28 -8.74
N SER A 187 -8.95 30.98 -8.90
CA SER A 187 -9.93 31.09 -7.82
C SER A 187 -9.73 29.98 -6.80
N HIS A 188 -9.66 30.33 -5.52
CA HIS A 188 -9.69 29.39 -4.39
C HIS A 188 -10.70 29.87 -3.33
N PRO A 189 -11.55 29.00 -2.76
CA PRO A 189 -12.62 29.43 -1.85
C PRO A 189 -12.14 30.16 -0.59
N LEU A 190 -10.96 29.82 -0.09
CA LEU A 190 -10.45 30.30 1.21
C LEU A 190 -9.18 31.15 1.12
N ILE A 191 -8.51 31.20 -0.03
CA ILE A 191 -7.17 31.81 -0.16
C ILE A 191 -7.22 32.84 -1.30
N PRO A 192 -7.09 34.15 -1.00
CA PRO A 192 -7.04 35.16 -2.04
C PRO A 192 -5.74 35.04 -2.85
N ASP A 193 -5.80 35.40 -4.13
CA ASP A 193 -4.65 35.37 -5.05
C ASP A 193 -3.92 34.02 -5.13
N PHE A 194 -4.64 32.91 -4.90
CA PHE A 194 -4.07 31.57 -4.97
C PHE A 194 -3.43 31.30 -6.34
N GLN A 195 -2.29 30.62 -6.32
CA GLN A 195 -1.53 30.28 -7.53
C GLN A 195 -1.72 28.80 -7.85
N CYS A 196 -2.31 28.51 -9.00
CA CYS A 196 -2.48 27.15 -9.50
C CYS A 196 -1.35 26.78 -10.45
N LEU A 197 -0.99 25.50 -10.46
CA LEU A 197 -0.18 24.93 -11.54
C LEU A 197 -0.93 25.10 -12.86
N GLN A 198 -0.21 25.44 -13.93
CA GLN A 198 -0.70 25.29 -15.29
C GLN A 198 -0.28 23.92 -15.79
N VAL A 199 -1.25 23.11 -16.21
CA VAL A 199 -1.02 21.73 -16.65
C VAL A 199 -1.66 21.44 -18.00
N ARG A 200 -1.16 20.41 -18.68
CA ARG A 200 -1.83 19.73 -19.80
C ARG A 200 -1.41 18.26 -19.85
N GLU A 201 -2.27 17.41 -20.37
CA GLU A 201 -1.97 15.98 -20.50
C GLU A 201 -0.97 15.70 -21.64
N ARG A 202 0.02 14.85 -21.34
CA ARG A 202 0.90 14.22 -22.32
C ARG A 202 0.51 12.76 -22.47
N ARG A 203 0.57 12.25 -23.70
CA ARG A 203 0.27 10.86 -24.01
C ARG A 203 1.46 10.23 -24.72
N TYR A 204 1.65 8.95 -24.44
CA TYR A 204 2.69 8.11 -25.03
C TYR A 204 2.03 6.86 -25.59
N ASP A 205 2.60 6.31 -26.66
CA ASP A 205 2.18 5.02 -27.19
C ASP A 205 2.82 3.85 -26.41
N ASP A 206 2.51 2.63 -26.84
CA ASP A 206 3.01 1.40 -26.20
C ASP A 206 4.54 1.23 -26.35
N ALA A 207 5.17 1.94 -27.29
CA ALA A 207 6.63 1.98 -27.44
C ALA A 207 7.29 3.07 -26.58
N GLY A 208 6.49 3.85 -25.84
CA GLY A 208 6.96 4.98 -25.04
C GLY A 208 7.26 6.24 -25.86
N LEU A 209 6.82 6.31 -27.12
CA LEU A 209 6.98 7.49 -27.94
C LEU A 209 5.89 8.51 -27.63
N GLN A 210 6.34 9.74 -27.40
CA GLN A 210 5.52 10.94 -27.21
C GLN A 210 4.54 11.12 -28.39
N LEU A 211 3.23 11.06 -28.11
CA LEU A 211 2.19 11.42 -29.07
C LEU A 211 2.01 12.94 -29.14
N PRO A 212 1.46 13.48 -30.25
CA PRO A 212 1.09 14.88 -30.35
C PRO A 212 0.18 15.30 -29.19
N THR A 213 0.51 16.42 -28.53
CA THR A 213 -0.30 16.95 -27.44
C THR A 213 -1.59 17.55 -28.00
N GLN A 214 -2.71 16.99 -27.56
CA GLN A 214 -4.05 17.45 -27.97
C GLN A 214 -4.66 18.38 -26.92
N ASP A 215 -4.23 18.26 -25.68
CA ASP A 215 -4.75 19.03 -24.56
C ASP A 215 -4.15 20.44 -24.51
N THR A 216 -4.99 21.39 -24.11
CA THR A 216 -4.61 22.81 -23.96
C THR A 216 -4.24 23.10 -22.53
N TRP A 217 -3.31 24.03 -22.29
CA TRP A 217 -2.97 24.46 -20.94
C TRP A 217 -4.20 24.93 -20.17
N HIS A 218 -4.34 24.41 -18.95
CA HIS A 218 -5.40 24.80 -18.04
C HIS A 218 -4.91 24.79 -16.59
N PRO A 219 -5.52 25.59 -15.69
CA PRO A 219 -5.20 25.54 -14.27
C PRO A 219 -5.58 24.19 -13.65
N LEU A 220 -4.71 23.67 -12.79
CA LEU A 220 -5.01 22.58 -11.87
C LEU A 220 -5.35 23.18 -10.50
N TYR A 221 -6.63 23.07 -10.10
CA TYR A 221 -7.17 23.65 -8.87
C TYR A 221 -6.92 22.81 -7.62
N GLN A 222 -5.90 21.94 -7.67
CA GLN A 222 -5.50 21.06 -6.57
C GLN A 222 -3.99 20.82 -6.63
N PRO A 223 -3.34 20.51 -5.50
CA PRO A 223 -1.94 20.11 -5.52
C PRO A 223 -1.77 18.71 -6.15
N ILE A 224 -0.53 18.35 -6.44
CA ILE A 224 -0.11 16.98 -6.72
C ILE A 224 0.68 16.50 -5.50
N GLU A 225 0.20 15.47 -4.81
CA GLU A 225 0.87 14.97 -3.59
C GLU A 225 2.30 14.51 -3.92
N GLY A 226 3.27 14.97 -3.13
CA GLY A 226 4.68 14.64 -3.32
C GLY A 226 5.39 15.43 -4.42
N TYR A 227 4.71 16.34 -5.12
CA TYR A 227 5.34 17.27 -6.07
C TYR A 227 5.40 18.68 -5.49
N GLU A 228 6.60 19.25 -5.48
CA GLU A 228 6.85 20.65 -5.14
C GLU A 228 7.32 21.37 -6.40
N HIS A 229 6.55 22.37 -6.83
CA HIS A 229 6.84 23.14 -8.03
C HIS A 229 7.97 24.14 -7.78
N GLN A 230 8.88 24.25 -8.74
CA GLN A 230 9.94 25.25 -8.74
C GLN A 230 9.66 26.31 -9.80
N ASP A 231 9.57 27.57 -9.36
CA ASP A 231 9.31 28.68 -10.26
C ASP A 231 10.39 28.78 -11.35
N GLY A 232 9.96 28.91 -12.61
CA GLY A 232 10.85 28.92 -13.78
C GLY A 232 11.22 27.54 -14.32
N VAL A 233 10.74 26.46 -13.71
CA VAL A 233 11.07 25.09 -14.12
C VAL A 233 9.83 24.39 -14.67
N ARG A 234 9.89 24.00 -15.95
CA ARG A 234 8.86 23.13 -16.56
C ARG A 234 9.18 21.68 -16.22
N ASN A 235 8.16 20.91 -15.86
CA ASN A 235 8.30 19.47 -15.63
C ASN A 235 7.34 18.66 -16.49
N VAL A 236 7.74 17.44 -16.86
CA VAL A 236 6.80 16.38 -17.22
C VAL A 236 6.78 15.40 -16.07
N LEU A 237 5.61 15.20 -15.49
CA LEU A 237 5.39 14.33 -14.34
C LEU A 237 4.65 13.08 -14.79
N ARG A 238 5.08 11.91 -14.33
CA ARG A 238 4.21 10.73 -14.27
C ARG A 238 3.52 10.75 -12.92
N VAL A 239 2.20 10.72 -12.94
CA VAL A 239 1.37 10.74 -11.73
C VAL A 239 0.43 9.55 -11.73
N LYS A 240 -0.01 9.17 -10.53
CA LYS A 240 -1.14 8.28 -10.32
C LYS A 240 -2.36 9.12 -9.95
N GLN A 241 -3.40 9.02 -10.76
CA GLN A 241 -4.70 9.63 -10.49
C GLN A 241 -5.62 8.60 -9.84
N TYR A 242 -6.14 8.91 -8.66
CA TYR A 242 -7.10 8.07 -7.94
C TYR A 242 -8.46 8.76 -7.88
N GLU A 243 -9.54 7.98 -7.93
CA GLU A 243 -10.87 8.47 -7.55
C GLU A 243 -11.01 8.44 -6.02
N TRP A 244 -11.43 9.56 -5.43
CA TRP A 244 -11.69 9.65 -4.00
C TRP A 244 -13.20 9.58 -3.74
N LYS A 245 -13.73 8.35 -3.70
CA LYS A 245 -15.17 8.07 -3.66
C LYS A 245 -15.92 8.72 -2.49
N ASN A 246 -15.26 8.91 -1.35
CA ASN A 246 -15.82 9.51 -0.14
C ASN A 246 -15.02 10.76 0.27
N ALA A 247 -14.72 11.63 -0.70
CA ALA A 247 -14.03 12.89 -0.44
C ALA A 247 -14.88 13.81 0.47
N PRO A 248 -14.25 14.56 1.38
CA PRO A 248 -14.89 15.69 2.06
C PRO A 248 -15.50 16.70 1.07
N ALA A 249 -16.50 17.47 1.51
CA ALA A 249 -17.27 18.36 0.63
C ALA A 249 -16.42 19.45 -0.06
N ASP A 250 -15.29 19.82 0.52
CA ASP A 250 -14.33 20.82 0.05
C ASP A 250 -13.12 20.22 -0.69
N ALA A 251 -13.07 18.89 -0.83
CA ALA A 251 -11.99 18.18 -1.49
C ALA A 251 -12.38 17.74 -2.93
N PRO A 252 -11.40 17.66 -3.85
CA PRO A 252 -11.65 17.14 -5.19
C PRO A 252 -12.03 15.65 -5.14
N SER A 253 -12.91 15.22 -6.07
CA SER A 253 -13.29 13.81 -6.24
C SER A 253 -12.19 12.95 -6.85
N SER A 254 -11.05 13.54 -7.20
CA SER A 254 -9.85 12.86 -7.68
C SER A 254 -8.62 13.42 -7.00
N VAL A 255 -7.60 12.58 -6.83
CA VAL A 255 -6.31 12.95 -6.24
C VAL A 255 -5.19 12.55 -7.18
N TYR A 256 -4.21 13.44 -7.35
CA TYR A 256 -2.98 13.17 -8.09
C TYR A 256 -1.83 12.95 -7.11
N VAL A 257 -1.14 11.82 -7.23
CA VAL A 257 0.07 11.52 -6.46
C VAL A 257 1.23 11.40 -7.43
N LEU A 258 2.34 12.09 -7.15
CA LEU A 258 3.57 11.99 -7.93
C LEU A 258 4.10 10.55 -7.87
N ASP A 259 4.33 9.97 -9.04
CA ASP A 259 5.04 8.70 -9.17
C ASP A 259 6.51 8.99 -9.52
N MET A 260 6.76 9.85 -10.54
CA MET A 260 8.10 10.33 -10.85
C MET A 260 8.11 11.61 -11.69
N VAL A 261 9.21 12.36 -11.60
CA VAL A 261 9.55 13.41 -12.58
C VAL A 261 10.22 12.74 -13.78
N VAL A 262 9.60 12.84 -14.95
CA VAL A 262 10.08 12.23 -16.20
C VAL A 262 11.04 13.17 -16.91
N GLU A 263 10.72 14.46 -16.94
CA GLU A 263 11.53 15.50 -17.55
C GLU A 263 11.54 16.75 -16.69
N GLN A 264 12.66 17.46 -16.72
CA GLN A 264 12.81 18.77 -16.09
C GLN A 264 13.55 19.71 -17.03
N ASP A 265 12.98 20.89 -17.24
CA ASP A 265 13.52 21.91 -18.12
C ASP A 265 13.52 23.26 -17.40
N ALA A 266 14.72 23.71 -17.00
CA ALA A 266 14.95 24.99 -16.34
C ALA A 266 15.28 26.13 -17.32
N SER A 267 15.30 25.87 -18.63
CA SER A 267 15.63 26.89 -19.64
C SER A 267 14.52 27.93 -19.84
N ALA A 268 13.32 27.68 -19.31
CA ALA A 268 12.20 28.61 -19.32
C ALA A 268 12.32 29.76 -18.30
N ALA A 269 13.39 29.80 -17.50
CA ALA A 269 13.67 30.84 -16.51
C ALA A 269 14.43 32.07 -17.06
N HIS A 270 14.68 32.14 -18.37
CA HIS A 270 15.39 33.23 -19.04
C HIS A 270 14.51 33.99 -20.03
#